data_AF-A0A2K6MMA1-F1
#
_entry.id   AF-A0A2K6MMA1-F1
#
_cell.length_a   1.000
_cell.length_b   1.000
_cell.length_c   1.000
_cell.angle_alpha   90.00
_cell.angle_beta   90.00
_cell.angle_gamma   90.00
#
_symmetry.space_group_name_H-M   'P 1'
#
loop_
_entity.id
_entity.type
_entity.pdbx_description
1 polymer ?
#
loop_
_entity_poly.entity_id
_entity_poly.type
_entity_poly.pdbx_seq_one_letter_code
_entity_poly.pdbx_strand_id
1 'polypeptide(L)'
;MKKDEPPLDFPDTLEGFEYAFNEKGQLRHIKTGEPFVFNYREDLHRWNQKRYEALGEVCHIYYFNFVDATESEPKSFIFMSEDALTNPQKLMVLIHGSGVVRAGQWARRLIINEDLDSGTQIPFIKRAVAAFSLVSKRGKSRQLY
;
A
#
# COMPACT_ATOMS: atom_id res chain seq x y z
N MET A 1 5.53 4.92 -34.44
CA MET A 1 4.61 4.50 -33.37
C MET A 1 3.83 3.30 -33.88
N LYS A 2 3.87 2.14 -33.20
CA LYS A 2 3.03 1.00 -33.58
C LYS A 2 1.56 1.38 -33.31
N LYS A 3 0.71 1.29 -34.34
CA LYS A 3 -0.66 1.82 -34.36
C LYS A 3 -1.67 1.01 -33.54
N ASP A 4 -1.24 -0.07 -32.88
CA ASP A 4 -2.14 -1.06 -32.27
C ASP A 4 -1.97 -1.22 -30.75
N GLU A 5 -1.12 -0.41 -30.09
CA GLU A 5 -1.05 -0.43 -28.61
C GLU A 5 -2.27 0.30 -28.01
N PRO A 6 -3.01 -0.34 -27.08
CA PRO A 6 -4.12 0.30 -26.38
C PRO A 6 -3.66 1.52 -25.57
N PRO A 7 -4.56 2.49 -25.32
CA PRO A 7 -4.23 3.65 -24.50
C PRO A 7 -3.77 3.22 -23.12
N LEU A 8 -2.81 3.97 -22.56
CA LEU A 8 -2.35 3.84 -21.19
C LEU A 8 -3.24 4.65 -20.26
N ASP A 9 -4.54 4.41 -20.38
CA ASP A 9 -5.56 4.98 -19.52
C ASP A 9 -6.07 3.88 -18.60
N PHE A 10 -5.91 4.08 -17.30
CA PHE A 10 -6.20 3.08 -16.29
C PHE A 10 -7.11 3.68 -15.22
N PRO A 11 -8.00 2.86 -14.63
CA PRO A 11 -8.83 3.30 -13.52
C PRO A 11 -8.00 3.78 -12.32
N ASP A 12 -8.63 4.56 -11.45
CA ASP A 12 -8.07 5.09 -10.20
C ASP A 12 -8.67 4.45 -8.94
N THR A 13 -9.55 3.46 -9.11
CA THR A 13 -10.24 2.71 -8.03
C THR A 13 -10.03 1.22 -8.17
N LEU A 14 -10.07 0.46 -7.06
CA LEU A 14 -9.92 -0.99 -7.08
C LEU A 14 -11.05 -1.63 -7.89
N GLU A 15 -12.26 -1.11 -7.70
CA GLU A 15 -13.47 -1.51 -8.41
C GLU A 15 -13.34 -1.28 -9.91
N GLY A 16 -12.73 -0.17 -10.33
CA GLY A 16 -12.44 0.10 -11.74
C GLY A 16 -11.49 -0.92 -12.36
N PHE A 17 -10.54 -1.47 -11.57
CA PHE A 17 -9.70 -2.60 -12.00
C PHE A 17 -10.41 -3.96 -11.92
N GLU A 18 -11.65 -4.01 -11.42
CA GLU A 18 -12.42 -5.21 -11.07
C GLU A 18 -11.84 -6.03 -9.90
N TYR A 19 -11.10 -5.40 -8.99
CA TYR A 19 -10.55 -6.05 -7.79
C TYR A 19 -11.08 -5.42 -6.50
N ALA A 20 -11.02 -6.19 -5.42
CA ALA A 20 -11.19 -5.71 -4.05
C ALA A 20 -10.31 -6.54 -3.11
N PHE A 21 -9.99 -6.00 -1.93
CA PHE A 21 -9.40 -6.79 -0.86
C PHE A 21 -10.52 -7.58 -0.15
N ASN A 22 -10.35 -8.89 -0.02
CA ASN A 22 -11.28 -9.72 0.75
C ASN A 22 -11.03 -9.59 2.27
N GLU A 23 -11.83 -10.28 3.09
CA GLU A 23 -11.69 -10.28 4.56
C GLU A 23 -10.32 -10.75 5.06
N LYS A 24 -9.59 -11.52 4.26
CA LYS A 24 -8.22 -11.98 4.55
C LYS A 24 -7.15 -10.98 4.10
N GLY A 25 -7.55 -9.81 3.60
CA GLY A 25 -6.63 -8.79 3.08
C GLY A 25 -5.99 -9.16 1.74
N GLN A 26 -6.55 -10.12 1.00
CA GLN A 26 -6.02 -10.57 -0.29
C GLN A 26 -6.72 -9.86 -1.45
N LEU A 27 -5.96 -9.35 -2.42
CA LEU A 27 -6.51 -8.74 -3.62
C LEU A 27 -7.13 -9.81 -4.52
N ARG A 28 -8.44 -9.72 -4.78
CA ARG A 28 -9.20 -10.70 -5.56
C ARG A 28 -10.12 -10.01 -6.55
N HIS A 29 -10.30 -10.65 -7.70
CA HIS A 29 -11.25 -10.19 -8.70
C HIS A 29 -12.67 -10.23 -8.11
N ILE A 30 -13.44 -9.15 -8.23
CA ILE A 30 -14.73 -8.97 -7.54
C ILE A 30 -15.74 -10.07 -7.94
N LYS A 31 -15.79 -10.39 -9.24
CA LYS A 31 -16.76 -11.38 -9.77
C LYS A 31 -16.33 -12.83 -9.60
N THR A 32 -15.07 -13.16 -9.89
CA THR A 32 -14.59 -14.54 -9.97
C THR A 32 -13.88 -15.00 -8.70
N GLY A 33 -13.42 -14.08 -7.85
CA GLY A 33 -12.59 -14.40 -6.70
C GLY A 33 -11.17 -14.83 -7.04
N GLU A 34 -10.73 -14.73 -8.30
CA GLU A 34 -9.40 -15.13 -8.76
C GLU A 34 -8.32 -14.11 -8.32
N PRO A 35 -7.05 -14.54 -8.17
CA PRO A 35 -5.94 -13.65 -7.85
C PRO A 35 -5.57 -12.73 -9.03
N PHE A 36 -4.72 -11.75 -8.77
CA PHE A 36 -4.23 -10.84 -9.80
C PHE A 36 -3.45 -11.56 -10.92
N VAL A 37 -3.77 -11.22 -12.17
CA VAL A 37 -3.05 -11.69 -13.37
C VAL A 37 -2.24 -10.56 -13.98
N PHE A 38 -0.91 -10.72 -14.03
CA PHE A 38 0.00 -9.74 -14.64
C PHE A 38 -0.10 -9.73 -16.17
N ASN A 39 -0.08 -10.90 -16.81
CA ASN A 39 -0.18 -11.03 -18.26
C ASN A 39 -1.65 -10.93 -18.71
N TYR A 40 -2.27 -9.78 -18.44
CA TYR A 40 -3.69 -9.54 -18.71
C TYR A 40 -3.99 -9.47 -20.21
N ARG A 41 -3.05 -8.93 -20.99
CA ARG A 41 -3.09 -8.96 -22.45
C ARG A 41 -1.84 -9.64 -22.98
N GLU A 42 -2.03 -10.65 -23.83
CA GLU A 42 -0.91 -11.34 -24.48
C GLU A 42 -0.07 -10.36 -25.32
N ASP A 43 1.26 -10.57 -25.31
CA ASP A 43 2.27 -9.80 -26.04
C ASP A 43 2.33 -8.28 -25.79
N LEU A 44 1.56 -7.76 -24.83
CA LEU A 44 1.55 -6.34 -24.46
C LEU A 44 2.28 -6.07 -23.14
N HIS A 45 3.55 -6.46 -23.05
CA HIS A 45 4.38 -6.32 -21.84
C HIS A 45 4.40 -4.89 -21.29
N ARG A 46 4.57 -3.87 -22.15
CA ARG A 46 4.60 -2.47 -21.74
C ARG A 46 3.28 -2.04 -21.10
N TRP A 47 2.16 -2.46 -21.69
CA TRP A 47 0.84 -2.13 -21.19
C TRP A 47 0.54 -2.86 -19.87
N ASN A 48 0.84 -4.15 -19.78
CA ASN A 48 0.68 -4.95 -18.55
C ASN A 48 1.51 -4.38 -17.39
N GLN A 49 2.75 -3.96 -17.67
CA GLN A 49 3.60 -3.28 -16.70
C GLN A 49 2.96 -1.97 -16.20
N LYS A 50 2.40 -1.16 -17.10
CA LYS A 50 1.74 0.10 -16.74
C LYS A 50 0.44 -0.12 -15.96
N ARG A 51 -0.34 -1.15 -16.31
CA ARG A 51 -1.51 -1.59 -15.55
C ARG A 51 -1.14 -1.99 -14.13
N TYR A 52 -0.06 -2.78 -13.97
CA TYR A 52 0.45 -3.21 -12.68
C TYR A 52 0.94 -2.02 -11.83
N GLU A 53 1.61 -1.06 -12.44
CA GLU A 53 2.00 0.19 -11.77
C GLU A 53 0.78 0.97 -11.28
N ALA A 54 -0.22 1.17 -12.13
CA ALA A 54 -1.44 1.91 -11.79
C ALA A 54 -2.24 1.23 -10.67
N LEU A 55 -2.47 -0.08 -10.77
CA LEU A 55 -3.11 -0.85 -9.69
C LEU A 55 -2.34 -0.75 -8.37
N GLY A 56 -1.00 -0.73 -8.44
CA GLY A 56 -0.14 -0.54 -7.28
C GLY A 56 -0.33 0.80 -6.57
N GLU A 57 -0.57 1.88 -7.31
CA GLU A 57 -0.89 3.19 -6.74
C GLU A 57 -2.29 3.20 -6.10
N VAL A 58 -3.27 2.53 -6.70
CA VAL A 58 -4.61 2.40 -6.10
C VAL A 58 -4.58 1.59 -4.81
N CYS A 59 -3.86 0.46 -4.79
CA CYS A 59 -3.65 -0.32 -3.55
C CYS A 59 -2.97 0.52 -2.46
N HIS A 60 -2.13 1.48 -2.86
CA HIS A 60 -1.47 2.38 -1.95
C HIS A 60 -2.44 3.38 -1.31
N ILE A 61 -3.33 3.99 -2.10
CA ILE A 61 -4.38 4.88 -1.60
C ILE A 61 -5.31 4.12 -0.64
N TYR A 62 -5.70 2.89 -0.99
CA TYR A 62 -6.51 2.05 -0.12
C TYR A 62 -5.88 1.82 1.25
N TYR A 63 -4.58 1.47 1.28
CA TYR A 63 -3.83 1.33 2.54
C TYR A 63 -3.83 2.61 3.37
N PHE A 64 -3.71 3.77 2.73
CA PHE A 64 -3.66 5.06 3.42
C PHE A 64 -5.01 5.43 4.05
N ASN A 65 -6.10 5.22 3.34
CA ASN A 65 -7.45 5.43 3.88
C ASN A 65 -7.74 4.46 5.04
N PHE A 66 -7.15 3.26 5.01
CA PHE A 66 -7.27 2.31 6.11
C PHE A 66 -6.58 2.77 7.41
N VAL A 67 -5.53 3.58 7.32
CA VAL A 67 -4.83 4.15 8.50
C VAL A 67 -5.37 5.53 8.89
N ASP A 68 -6.58 5.87 8.45
CA ASP A 68 -7.35 7.06 8.82
C ASP A 68 -6.64 8.39 8.52
N ALA A 69 -5.85 8.42 7.44
CA ALA A 69 -5.26 9.66 6.94
C ALA A 69 -6.22 10.28 5.91
N THR A 70 -6.85 11.41 6.23
CA THR A 70 -7.72 12.12 5.30
C THR A 70 -6.91 12.85 4.22
N GLU A 71 -7.48 13.06 3.03
CA GLU A 71 -6.78 13.75 1.93
C GLU A 71 -6.36 15.19 2.30
N SER A 72 -7.09 15.82 3.21
CA SER A 72 -6.90 17.20 3.69
C SER A 72 -5.87 17.34 4.80
N GLU A 73 -5.45 16.25 5.43
CA GLU A 73 -4.48 16.31 6.52
C GLU A 73 -3.05 16.49 6.00
N PRO A 74 -2.17 17.19 6.76
CA PRO A 74 -0.75 17.22 6.46
C PRO A 74 -0.23 15.79 6.36
N LYS A 75 0.17 15.39 5.15
CA LYS A 75 0.74 14.06 4.86
C LYS A 75 2.14 13.96 5.46
N SER A 76 2.18 13.87 6.78
CA SER A 76 3.37 13.56 7.55
C SER A 76 3.65 12.08 7.42
N PHE A 77 4.91 11.69 7.31
CA PHE A 77 5.30 10.30 7.47
C PHE A 77 5.41 9.90 8.94
N ILE A 78 4.74 10.63 9.83
CA ILE A 78 4.70 10.39 11.26
C ILE A 78 3.25 10.13 11.66
N PHE A 79 2.96 8.92 12.11
CA PHE A 79 1.65 8.51 12.63
C PHE A 79 1.79 8.23 14.12
N MET A 80 0.81 8.62 14.93
CA MET A 80 0.84 8.32 16.36
C MET A 80 -0.54 7.91 16.89
N SER A 81 -0.58 7.07 17.92
CA SER A 81 -1.81 6.81 18.67
C SER A 81 -2.24 8.07 19.44
N GLU A 82 -3.52 8.21 19.73
CA GLU A 82 -4.06 9.39 20.45
C GLU A 82 -3.35 9.66 21.78
N ASP A 83 -2.94 8.59 22.46
CA ASP A 83 -2.29 8.62 23.77
C ASP A 83 -0.75 8.73 23.70
N ALA A 84 -0.15 8.85 22.51
CA ALA A 84 1.28 8.65 22.35
C ALA A 84 2.18 9.65 23.09
N LEU A 85 1.64 10.83 23.41
CA LEU A 85 2.35 11.87 24.15
C LEU A 85 1.93 11.94 25.63
N THR A 86 0.88 11.22 26.02
CA THR A 86 0.27 11.31 27.35
C THR A 86 0.40 10.04 28.16
N ASN A 87 0.58 8.88 27.51
CA ASN A 87 0.75 7.58 28.16
C ASN A 87 2.16 7.46 28.77
N PRO A 88 2.30 7.38 30.11
CA PRO A 88 3.59 7.35 30.76
C PRO A 88 4.25 5.95 30.77
N GLN A 89 3.58 4.91 30.26
CA GLN A 89 4.04 3.53 30.41
C GLN A 89 5.07 3.12 29.35
N LYS A 90 4.61 2.82 28.13
CA LYS A 90 5.45 2.23 27.08
C LYS A 90 5.10 2.83 25.72
N LEU A 91 6.11 3.42 25.10
CA LEU A 91 6.05 3.95 23.74
C LEU A 91 6.85 3.05 22.80
N MET A 92 6.23 2.63 21.70
CA MET A 92 6.87 1.90 20.62
C MET A 92 7.08 2.83 19.43
N VAL A 93 8.31 2.90 18.93
CA VAL A 93 8.65 3.70 17.74
C VAL A 93 8.93 2.78 16.56
N LEU A 94 8.10 2.86 15.52
CA LEU A 94 8.30 2.14 14.26
C LEU A 94 9.03 3.05 13.26
N ILE A 95 10.26 2.70 12.87
CA ILE A 95 10.98 3.44 11.85
C ILE A 95 11.11 2.57 10.60
N HIS A 96 10.46 2.98 9.52
CA HIS A 96 10.58 2.27 8.24
C HIS A 96 11.66 2.90 7.35
N GLY A 97 12.22 2.07 6.47
CA GLY A 97 13.31 2.45 5.56
C GLY A 97 12.91 3.53 4.55
N SER A 98 13.93 4.08 3.90
CA SER A 98 13.84 5.08 2.83
C SER A 98 14.07 4.41 1.48
N GLY A 99 12.99 3.95 0.84
CA GLY A 99 13.02 3.35 -0.48
C GLY A 99 11.98 3.99 -1.43
N VAL A 100 11.85 3.39 -2.62
CA VAL A 100 10.78 3.70 -3.59
C VAL A 100 9.37 3.38 -3.04
N VAL A 101 9.32 2.53 -2.02
CA VAL A 101 8.09 2.15 -1.32
C VAL A 101 7.71 3.24 -0.31
N ARG A 102 6.42 3.57 -0.26
CA ARG A 102 5.84 4.62 0.59
C ARG A 102 5.74 4.16 2.05
N ALA A 103 5.50 5.09 2.98
CA ALA A 103 5.42 4.76 4.41
C ALA A 103 4.40 3.66 4.70
N GLY A 104 4.76 2.73 5.57
CA GLY A 104 3.88 1.63 5.93
C GLY A 104 3.87 0.44 4.97
N GLN A 105 4.53 0.50 3.81
CA GLN A 105 4.59 -0.63 2.87
C GLN A 105 5.96 -1.31 2.86
N TRP A 106 5.95 -2.63 2.66
CA TRP A 106 7.16 -3.44 2.46
C TRP A 106 7.42 -3.68 0.98
N ALA A 107 6.40 -4.12 0.25
CA ALA A 107 6.51 -4.39 -1.18
C ALA A 107 5.14 -4.42 -1.85
N ARG A 108 4.99 -3.64 -2.93
CA ARG A 108 3.82 -3.69 -3.81
C ARG A 108 3.52 -5.10 -4.32
N ARG A 109 4.56 -5.87 -4.67
CA ARG A 109 4.42 -7.25 -5.14
C ARG A 109 3.73 -8.13 -4.11
N LEU A 110 4.05 -7.98 -2.82
CA LEU A 110 3.43 -8.75 -1.75
C LEU A 110 1.96 -8.32 -1.56
N ILE A 111 1.68 -7.02 -1.54
CA ILE A 111 0.31 -6.49 -1.44
C ILE A 111 -0.60 -7.06 -2.54
N ILE A 112 -0.12 -7.10 -3.78
CA ILE A 112 -0.92 -7.51 -4.94
C ILE A 112 -1.07 -9.04 -5.03
N ASN A 113 -0.03 -9.81 -4.71
CA ASN A 113 -0.02 -11.26 -4.97
C ASN A 113 -0.29 -12.12 -3.73
N GLU A 114 -0.03 -11.60 -2.53
CA GLU A 114 -0.22 -12.31 -1.27
C GLU A 114 -1.36 -11.66 -0.48
N ASP A 115 -1.06 -10.61 0.28
CA ASP A 115 -2.03 -9.86 1.09
C ASP A 115 -1.44 -8.55 1.66
N LEU A 116 -2.31 -7.76 2.29
CA LEU A 116 -1.93 -6.55 3.03
C LEU A 116 -1.00 -6.84 4.21
N ASP A 117 -1.11 -8.00 4.86
CA ASP A 117 -0.34 -8.29 6.07
C ASP A 117 1.14 -8.54 5.77
N SER A 118 1.43 -9.31 4.72
CA SER A 118 2.78 -9.54 4.19
C SER A 118 3.36 -8.30 3.51
N GLY A 119 2.51 -7.53 2.84
CA GLY A 119 2.92 -6.37 2.05
C GLY A 119 3.06 -5.06 2.80
N THR A 120 2.60 -4.98 4.06
CA THR A 120 2.51 -3.72 4.80
C THR A 120 2.85 -3.84 6.30
N GLN A 121 2.87 -2.69 6.98
CA GLN A 121 3.11 -2.58 8.41
C GLN A 121 1.85 -2.82 9.25
N ILE A 122 0.67 -3.05 8.65
CA ILE A 122 -0.59 -3.25 9.38
C ILE A 122 -0.46 -4.25 10.55
N PRO A 123 0.14 -5.45 10.39
CA PRO A 123 0.27 -6.39 11.50
C PRO A 123 1.12 -5.89 12.66
N PHE A 124 2.10 -5.01 12.39
CA PHE A 124 2.95 -4.42 13.41
C PHE A 124 2.25 -3.26 14.10
N ILE A 125 1.53 -2.44 13.34
CA ILE A 125 0.72 -1.34 13.87
C ILE A 125 -0.39 -1.90 14.78
N LYS A 126 -1.14 -2.92 14.33
CA LYS A 126 -2.18 -3.58 15.14
C LYS A 126 -1.63 -4.14 16.45
N ARG A 127 -0.47 -4.81 16.41
CA ARG A 127 0.21 -5.32 17.62
C ARG A 127 0.69 -4.21 18.54
N ALA A 128 1.18 -3.11 17.98
CA ALA A 128 1.65 -1.97 18.75
C ALA A 128 0.49 -1.32 19.51
N VAL A 129 -0.59 -0.94 18.80
CA VAL A 129 -1.76 -0.28 19.41
C VAL A 129 -2.41 -1.13 20.50
N ALA A 130 -2.36 -2.47 20.39
CA ALA A 130 -2.91 -3.35 21.41
C ALA A 130 -2.11 -3.37 22.73
N ALA A 131 -0.85 -2.92 22.75
CA ALA A 131 0.06 -3.10 23.89
C ALA A 131 0.91 -1.86 24.25
N PHE A 132 0.92 -0.85 23.40
CA PHE A 132 1.81 0.31 23.46
C PHE A 132 1.12 1.53 22.87
N SER A 133 1.53 2.69 23.33
CA SER A 133 1.44 3.87 22.50
C SER A 133 2.37 3.76 21.30
N LEU A 134 1.96 4.25 20.13
CA LEU A 134 2.72 4.09 18.88
C LEU A 134 3.14 5.45 18.32
N VAL A 135 4.38 5.54 17.85
CA VAL A 135 4.82 6.55 16.87
C VAL A 135 5.50 5.84 15.70
N SER A 136 4.93 5.91 14.51
CA SER A 136 5.56 5.45 13.26
C SER A 136 6.19 6.63 12.55
N LYS A 137 7.43 6.52 12.07
CA LYS A 137 8.16 7.59 11.36
C LYS A 137 8.96 7.05 10.16
N ARG A 138 8.99 7.79 9.04
CA ARG A 138 9.96 7.53 7.96
C ARG A 138 11.39 7.86 8.38
N GLY A 139 12.30 6.89 8.24
CA GLY A 139 13.74 7.12 8.37
C GLY A 139 14.30 7.94 7.21
N LYS A 140 15.21 8.89 7.48
CA LYS A 140 15.96 9.61 6.43
C LYS A 140 17.02 8.66 5.83
N SER A 141 17.08 8.53 4.50
CA SER A 141 18.25 7.98 3.82
C SER A 141 19.36 9.02 3.89
N ARG A 142 20.52 8.69 4.46
CA ARG A 142 21.76 9.37 4.06
C ARG A 142 22.03 8.95 2.62
N GLN A 143 21.85 9.85 1.67
CA GLN A 143 22.56 9.71 0.41
C GLN A 143 24.04 9.88 0.75
N LEU A 144 24.79 8.78 0.73
CA LEU A 144 26.24 8.86 0.60
C LEU A 144 26.46 9.38 -0.82
N TYR A 145 26.90 10.64 -0.92
CA TYR A 145 27.50 11.18 -2.13
C TYR A 145 28.86 10.52 -2.36
#